data_AF-A0A1Z5R7Z5-F1
#
_entry.id   AF-A0A1Z5R7Z5-F1
#
_cell.length_a   1.000
_cell.length_b   1.000
_cell.length_c   1.000
_cell.angle_alpha   90.00
_cell.angle_beta   90.00
_cell.angle_gamma   90.00
#
_symmetry.space_group_name_H-M   'P 1'
#
loop_
_entity.id
_entity.type
_entity.pdbx_description
1 polymer ?
#
loop_
_entity_poly.entity_id
_entity_poly.type
_entity_poly.pdbx_seq_one_letter_code
_entity_poly.pdbx_strand_id
1 'polypeptide(L)'
;MAQPGSYFQDARLPQQRGVDGVVFPAVLVPGRGGSCSFDEFLAAVRSEKASRLEPPLLAAGAVLLRGFPARTAADFDRAVDAFGYEELPYVGAAPRTNVVGRVFTANESPPDQSIPFHHEMAQVKDKFPEFVEKLEKCGLIYTRILGEGDDPFSPIGRGWQSVFATSDRVVAEERVMLLRKAPSCNVPDRETHTGSS
;
A
#
# COMPACT_ATOMS: atom_id res chain seq x y z
N MET A 1 5.14 -2.87 27.45
CA MET A 1 4.92 -2.02 28.63
C MET A 1 5.54 -0.65 28.34
N ALA A 2 4.83 0.44 28.61
CA ALA A 2 5.36 1.79 28.42
C ALA A 2 6.63 1.99 29.27
N GLN A 3 7.71 2.44 28.63
CA GLN A 3 8.95 2.81 29.31
C GLN A 3 8.72 4.11 30.10
N PRO A 4 8.95 4.15 31.43
CA PRO A 4 8.85 5.38 32.20
C PRO A 4 9.82 6.41 31.62
N GLY A 5 9.32 7.58 31.22
CA GLY A 5 10.13 8.67 30.65
C GLY A 5 10.33 8.65 29.13
N SER A 6 9.73 7.71 28.40
CA SER A 6 9.75 7.72 26.93
C SER A 6 9.00 8.93 26.36
N TYR A 7 9.55 9.51 25.29
CA TYR A 7 8.92 10.58 24.53
C TYR A 7 7.63 10.12 23.83
N PHE A 8 7.52 8.82 23.50
CA PHE A 8 6.36 8.24 22.83
C PHE A 8 5.49 7.42 23.79
N GLN A 9 4.25 7.86 24.00
CA GLN A 9 3.29 7.18 24.85
C GLN A 9 2.26 6.40 24.02
N ASP A 10 1.88 5.22 24.50
CA ASP A 10 0.78 4.47 23.88
C ASP A 10 -0.54 5.22 24.04
N ALA A 11 -1.34 5.25 22.98
CA ALA A 11 -2.70 5.75 23.01
C ALA A 11 -3.69 4.73 22.43
N ARG A 12 -4.97 5.01 22.67
CA ARG A 12 -6.09 4.27 22.08
C ARG A 12 -6.99 5.23 21.32
N LEU A 13 -7.47 4.76 20.17
CA LEU A 13 -8.41 5.46 19.31
C LEU A 13 -9.63 4.57 19.05
N PRO A 14 -10.85 5.14 18.93
CA PRO A 14 -12.06 4.36 18.66
C PRO A 14 -12.01 3.51 17.37
N GLN A 15 -11.19 3.93 16.39
CA GLN A 15 -11.10 3.28 15.07
C GLN A 15 -10.15 2.08 15.04
N GLN A 16 -9.33 1.87 16.08
CA GLN A 16 -8.42 0.72 16.12
C GLN A 16 -9.19 -0.59 16.21
N ARG A 17 -8.63 -1.65 15.63
CA ARG A 17 -9.20 -3.00 15.69
C ARG A 17 -8.24 -3.94 16.40
N GLY A 18 -8.78 -4.93 17.12
CA GLY A 18 -8.00 -6.05 17.64
C GLY A 18 -8.04 -7.21 16.65
N VAL A 19 -6.88 -7.71 16.24
CA VAL A 19 -6.73 -8.95 15.47
C VAL A 19 -5.80 -9.86 16.25
N ASP A 20 -6.26 -11.05 16.63
CA ASP A 20 -5.47 -12.03 17.40
C ASP A 20 -4.79 -11.46 18.66
N GLY A 21 -5.49 -10.55 19.35
CA GLY A 21 -4.99 -9.89 20.56
C GLY A 21 -4.03 -8.71 20.31
N VAL A 22 -3.69 -8.43 19.05
CA VAL A 22 -2.87 -7.28 18.65
C VAL A 22 -3.77 -6.12 18.22
N VAL A 23 -3.50 -4.92 18.73
CA VAL A 23 -4.25 -3.71 18.37
C VAL A 23 -3.61 -3.06 17.13
N PHE A 24 -4.40 -2.85 16.09
CA PHE A 24 -3.98 -2.30 14.81
C PHE A 24 -4.70 -0.99 14.45
N PRO A 25 -3.96 0.04 13.97
CA PRO A 25 -2.50 0.19 14.09
C PRO A 25 -2.11 0.47 15.54
N ALA A 26 -0.85 0.30 15.91
CA ALA A 26 -0.35 0.88 17.16
C ALA A 26 -0.41 2.41 17.08
N VAL A 27 -0.70 3.11 18.18
CA VAL A 27 -0.81 4.58 18.19
C VAL A 27 0.11 5.14 19.26
N LEU A 28 0.98 6.07 18.85
CA LEU A 28 1.90 6.78 19.73
C LEU A 28 1.57 8.28 19.74
N VAL A 29 1.61 8.88 20.92
CA VAL A 29 1.38 10.31 21.17
C VAL A 29 2.53 10.91 21.97
N PRO A 30 2.72 12.24 21.99
CA PRO A 30 3.73 12.87 22.84
C PRO A 30 3.54 12.56 24.32
N GLY A 31 4.64 12.43 25.06
CA GLY A 31 4.61 12.26 26.50
C GLY A 31 3.95 13.43 27.24
N ARG A 32 3.29 13.13 28.38
CA ARG A 32 2.69 14.17 29.24
C ARG A 32 3.77 15.14 29.75
N GLY A 33 3.78 16.40 29.29
CA GLY A 33 4.71 17.38 29.86
C GLY A 33 4.93 18.73 29.18
N GLY A 34 4.40 19.01 27.98
CA GLY A 34 4.51 20.35 27.38
C GLY A 34 4.47 20.34 25.85
N SER A 35 4.45 21.52 25.24
CA SER A 35 4.70 21.66 23.80
C SER A 35 6.12 21.20 23.50
N CYS A 36 6.27 20.07 22.82
CA CYS A 36 7.58 19.64 22.36
C CYS A 36 7.93 20.39 21.07
N SER A 37 9.18 20.84 20.98
CA SER A 37 9.74 21.37 19.74
C SER A 37 9.88 20.28 18.69
N PHE A 38 9.97 20.70 17.43
CA PHE A 38 10.19 19.77 16.33
C PHE A 38 11.57 19.09 16.41
N ASP A 39 12.60 19.79 16.85
CA ASP A 39 13.94 19.21 16.99
C ASP A 39 14.00 18.16 18.12
N GLU A 40 13.28 18.34 19.21
CA GLU A 40 13.12 17.30 20.25
C GLU A 40 12.41 16.07 19.71
N PHE A 41 11.38 16.24 18.88
CA PHE A 41 10.72 15.12 18.20
C PHE A 41 11.72 14.35 17.32
N LEU A 42 12.51 15.03 16.50
CA LEU A 42 13.52 14.39 15.65
C LEU A 42 14.59 13.67 16.48
N ALA A 43 15.04 14.27 17.59
CA ALA A 43 16.00 13.66 18.49
C ALA A 43 15.42 12.39 19.14
N ALA A 44 14.16 12.43 19.57
CA ALA A 44 13.46 11.29 20.14
C ALA A 44 13.25 10.17 19.13
N VAL A 45 12.91 10.49 17.87
CA VAL A 45 12.84 9.47 16.80
C VAL A 45 14.17 8.74 16.69
N ARG A 46 15.29 9.47 16.63
CA ARG A 46 16.62 8.86 16.52
C ARG A 46 17.01 8.02 17.74
N SER A 47 16.75 8.51 18.96
CA SER A 47 17.19 7.85 20.19
C SER A 47 16.29 6.69 20.62
N GLU A 48 14.98 6.76 20.35
CA GLU A 48 14.00 5.76 20.79
C GLU A 48 13.51 4.86 19.65
N LYS A 49 14.07 4.95 18.43
CA LYS A 49 13.69 4.12 17.27
C LYS A 49 13.61 2.63 17.63
N ALA A 50 14.74 2.06 18.06
CA ALA A 50 14.86 0.62 18.33
C ALA A 50 14.10 0.18 19.60
N SER A 51 14.02 1.04 20.61
CA SER A 51 13.43 0.70 21.90
C SER A 51 11.92 0.92 21.95
N ARG A 52 11.37 1.81 21.09
CA ARG A 52 10.01 2.30 21.24
C ARG A 52 9.18 2.36 19.95
N LEU A 53 9.79 2.68 18.80
CA LEU A 53 9.08 2.82 17.53
C LEU A 53 9.02 1.50 16.75
N GLU A 54 10.14 0.78 16.66
CA GLU A 54 10.23 -0.47 15.89
C GLU A 54 9.51 -1.66 16.54
N PRO A 55 9.55 -1.87 17.87
CA PRO A 55 8.84 -2.99 18.47
C PRO A 55 7.33 -3.03 18.16
N PRO A 56 6.55 -1.93 18.31
CA PRO A 56 5.14 -1.95 17.90
C PRO A 56 4.97 -1.99 16.38
N LEU A 57 5.92 -1.48 15.58
CA LEU A 57 5.88 -1.61 14.12
C LEU A 57 5.98 -3.08 13.70
N LEU A 58 6.92 -3.83 14.27
CA LEU A 58 7.10 -5.25 14.01
C LEU A 58 5.91 -6.09 14.50
N ALA A 59 5.33 -5.73 15.65
CA ALA A 59 4.22 -6.47 16.24
C ALA A 59 2.86 -6.19 15.58
N ALA A 60 2.56 -4.91 15.29
CA ALA A 60 1.26 -4.50 14.76
C ALA A 60 1.25 -4.34 13.23
N GLY A 61 2.41 -4.24 12.57
CA GLY A 61 2.51 -4.00 11.12
C GLY A 61 2.32 -2.53 10.70
N ALA A 62 1.76 -1.68 11.57
CA ALA A 62 1.71 -0.23 11.35
C ALA A 62 1.67 0.55 12.67
N VAL A 63 2.27 1.73 12.67
CA VAL A 63 2.27 2.68 13.79
C VAL A 63 1.79 4.05 13.31
N LEU A 64 0.81 4.62 14.02
CA LEU A 64 0.36 5.99 13.85
C LEU A 64 1.04 6.90 14.89
N LEU A 65 1.86 7.83 14.44
CA LEU A 65 2.37 8.94 15.26
C LEU A 65 1.39 10.11 15.21
N ARG A 66 0.72 10.42 16.32
CA ARG A 66 -0.33 11.46 16.37
C ARG A 66 0.00 12.54 17.40
N GLY A 67 -0.14 13.81 16.99
CA GLY A 67 0.03 14.96 17.88
C GLY A 67 1.46 15.51 17.96
N PHE A 68 2.36 15.07 17.08
CA PHE A 68 3.74 15.58 17.00
C PHE A 68 3.84 16.83 16.11
N PRO A 69 4.84 17.70 16.34
CA PRO A 69 4.94 19.03 15.71
C PRO A 69 5.51 19.02 14.28
N ALA A 70 4.98 18.19 13.37
CA ALA A 70 5.30 18.25 11.93
C ALA A 70 4.15 18.96 11.19
N ARG A 71 4.40 20.16 10.64
CA ARG A 71 3.34 21.03 10.09
C ARG A 71 3.49 21.31 8.60
N THR A 72 4.66 21.05 8.03
CA THR A 72 4.99 21.31 6.63
C THR A 72 5.52 20.05 5.95
N ALA A 73 5.58 20.06 4.62
CA ALA A 73 6.22 18.98 3.86
C ALA A 73 7.72 18.86 4.21
N ALA A 74 8.40 19.99 4.48
CA ALA A 74 9.80 20.00 4.90
C ALA A 74 10.00 19.40 6.31
N ASP A 75 9.05 19.62 7.23
CA ASP A 75 9.07 18.93 8.52
C ASP A 75 8.87 17.42 8.33
N PHE A 76 7.95 17.03 7.44
CA PHE A 76 7.74 15.61 7.18
C PHE A 76 8.98 14.93 6.57
N ASP A 77 9.68 15.58 5.63
CA ASP A 77 10.95 15.10 5.07
C ASP A 77 12.02 14.90 6.15
N ARG A 78 12.24 15.91 7.01
CA ARG A 78 13.18 15.82 8.14
C ARG A 78 12.79 14.73 9.15
N ALA A 79 11.50 14.49 9.35
CA ALA A 79 11.01 13.41 10.19
C ALA A 79 11.30 12.04 9.58
N VAL A 80 11.06 11.86 8.27
CA VAL A 80 11.42 10.64 7.52
C VAL A 80 12.92 10.37 7.58
N ASP A 81 13.75 11.41 7.38
CA ASP A 81 15.20 11.29 7.49
C ASP A 81 15.66 10.86 8.90
N ALA A 82 15.01 11.37 9.96
CA ALA A 82 15.32 10.99 11.33
C ALA A 82 15.07 9.50 11.64
N PHE A 83 14.18 8.83 10.90
CA PHE A 83 14.03 7.38 11.01
C PHE A 83 15.24 6.62 10.44
N GLY A 84 16.03 7.21 9.56
CA GLY A 84 17.22 6.57 8.98
C GLY A 84 16.91 5.30 8.18
N TYR A 85 15.70 5.17 7.64
CA TYR A 85 15.39 4.12 6.68
C TYR A 85 15.94 4.50 5.31
N GLU A 86 16.42 3.50 4.56
CA GLU A 86 16.88 3.70 3.19
C GLU A 86 15.72 4.12 2.30
N GLU A 87 15.98 5.10 1.43
CA GLU A 87 15.01 5.54 0.44
C GLU A 87 14.85 4.47 -0.64
N LEU A 88 13.60 4.19 -1.01
CA LEU A 88 13.31 3.34 -2.17
C LEU A 88 13.30 4.22 -3.43
N PRO A 89 14.22 4.01 -4.40
CA PRO A 89 14.17 4.73 -5.66
C PRO A 89 12.84 4.46 -6.38
N TYR A 90 12.19 5.53 -6.83
CA TYR A 90 10.93 5.41 -7.54
C TYR A 90 11.14 4.76 -8.92
N VAL A 91 10.48 3.63 -9.16
CA VAL A 91 10.50 2.89 -10.44
C VAL A 91 9.09 2.59 -10.98
N GLY A 92 8.11 3.43 -10.63
CA GLY A 92 6.72 3.28 -11.09
C GLY A 92 6.38 4.11 -12.34
N ALA A 93 5.26 3.78 -12.98
CA ALA A 93 4.75 4.46 -14.17
C ALA A 93 3.71 5.56 -13.87
N ALA A 94 3.26 5.69 -12.62
CA ALA A 94 2.30 6.71 -12.24
C ALA A 94 3.02 8.07 -12.10
N PRO A 95 2.44 9.19 -12.57
CA PRO A 95 3.03 10.49 -12.34
C PRO A 95 3.10 10.77 -10.84
N ARG A 96 4.25 11.29 -10.39
CA ARG A 96 4.51 11.72 -9.02
C ARG A 96 5.21 13.06 -9.07
N THR A 97 4.73 14.03 -8.31
CA THR A 97 5.41 15.33 -8.16
C THR A 97 6.25 15.30 -6.89
N ASN A 98 7.55 15.58 -7.03
CA ASN A 98 8.40 15.80 -5.86
C ASN A 98 8.02 17.13 -5.20
N VAL A 99 7.73 17.09 -3.89
CA VAL A 99 7.41 18.29 -3.11
C VAL A 99 8.68 18.82 -2.45
N VAL A 100 9.42 17.96 -1.74
CA VAL A 100 10.69 18.26 -1.08
C VAL A 100 11.39 16.96 -0.69
N GLY A 101 12.70 16.85 -0.94
CA GLY A 101 13.49 15.70 -0.50
C GLY A 101 12.86 14.36 -0.92
N ARG A 102 12.54 13.52 0.07
CA ARG A 102 11.93 12.20 -0.07
C ARG A 102 10.39 12.22 -0.08
N VAL A 103 9.78 13.40 -0.13
CA VAL A 103 8.33 13.60 -0.04
C VAL A 103 7.74 13.88 -1.43
N PHE A 104 6.83 13.00 -1.85
CA PHE A 104 6.15 13.05 -3.15
C PHE A 104 4.63 13.01 -2.97
N THR A 105 3.88 13.47 -3.98
CA THR A 105 2.42 13.31 -4.02
C THR A 105 2.02 11.83 -4.21
N ALA A 106 0.87 11.43 -3.67
CA ALA A 106 0.46 10.01 -3.60
C ALA A 106 -0.38 9.53 -4.80
N ASN A 107 -1.35 10.32 -5.27
CA ASN A 107 -2.25 9.96 -6.35
C ASN A 107 -2.89 11.23 -6.94
N GLU A 108 -3.19 11.21 -8.24
CA GLU A 108 -3.94 12.26 -8.94
C GLU A 108 -5.34 11.78 -9.38
N SER A 109 -5.78 10.61 -8.90
CA SER A 109 -7.15 10.14 -9.16
C SER A 109 -8.19 11.10 -8.55
N PRO A 110 -9.36 11.25 -9.19
CA PRO A 110 -10.43 12.10 -8.68
C PRO A 110 -10.85 11.74 -7.24
N PRO A 111 -11.20 12.73 -6.39
CA PRO A 111 -11.49 12.53 -4.96
C PRO A 111 -12.77 11.73 -4.70
N ASP A 112 -13.66 11.62 -5.70
CA ASP A 112 -14.88 10.82 -5.67
C ASP A 112 -14.62 9.32 -5.91
N GLN A 113 -13.40 8.95 -6.31
CA GLN A 113 -13.03 7.57 -6.60
C GLN A 113 -12.31 6.91 -5.43
N SER A 114 -12.74 5.70 -5.08
CA SER A 114 -12.07 4.87 -4.08
C SER A 114 -10.83 4.20 -4.67
N ILE A 115 -9.71 4.30 -3.97
CA ILE A 115 -8.50 3.53 -4.27
C ILE A 115 -8.68 2.12 -3.69
N PRO A 116 -8.55 1.03 -4.48
CA PRO A 116 -8.66 -0.33 -3.96
C PRO A 116 -7.46 -0.68 -3.08
N PHE A 117 -7.62 -1.63 -2.16
CA PHE A 117 -6.51 -2.13 -1.35
C PHE A 117 -5.44 -2.82 -2.21
N HIS A 118 -4.18 -2.48 -1.99
CA HIS A 118 -3.02 -3.03 -2.68
C HIS A 118 -1.76 -2.89 -1.81
N HIS A 119 -0.69 -3.62 -2.16
CA HIS A 119 0.65 -3.36 -1.64
C HIS A 119 1.39 -2.41 -2.57
N GLU A 120 2.11 -1.44 -1.99
CA GLU A 120 2.90 -0.47 -2.76
C GLU A 120 3.92 -1.21 -3.64
N MET A 121 3.94 -0.90 -4.93
CA MET A 121 4.89 -1.46 -5.90
C MET A 121 4.94 -3.01 -5.95
N ALA A 122 3.83 -3.71 -5.65
CA ALA A 122 3.76 -5.17 -5.62
C ALA A 122 4.18 -5.90 -6.92
N GLN A 123 4.38 -5.16 -8.01
CA GLN A 123 4.78 -5.68 -9.33
C GLN A 123 6.30 -5.62 -9.55
N VAL A 124 7.10 -5.15 -8.58
CA VAL A 124 8.56 -5.01 -8.70
C VAL A 124 9.28 -6.26 -8.20
N LYS A 125 10.02 -6.93 -9.11
CA LYS A 125 10.57 -8.28 -8.89
C LYS A 125 11.73 -8.37 -7.88
N ASP A 126 12.51 -7.32 -7.71
CA ASP A 126 13.80 -7.41 -6.99
C ASP A 126 13.67 -7.59 -5.46
N LYS A 127 12.46 -7.42 -4.89
CA LYS A 127 12.24 -7.42 -3.43
C LYS A 127 11.62 -8.68 -2.83
N PHE A 128 10.94 -9.52 -3.63
CA PHE A 128 10.18 -10.66 -3.12
C PHE A 128 10.41 -11.92 -3.96
N PRO A 129 11.59 -12.56 -3.87
CA PRO A 129 12.01 -13.61 -4.79
C PRO A 129 11.06 -14.82 -4.79
N GLU A 130 10.60 -15.29 -3.64
CA GLU A 130 9.65 -16.43 -3.57
C GLU A 130 8.27 -16.10 -4.14
N PHE A 131 7.80 -14.87 -3.92
CA PHE A 131 6.53 -14.40 -4.50
C PHE A 131 6.66 -14.30 -6.03
N VAL A 132 7.79 -13.77 -6.51
CA VAL A 132 8.09 -13.64 -7.94
C VAL A 132 8.24 -15.01 -8.60
N GLU A 133 8.92 -15.96 -7.95
CA GLU A 133 9.03 -17.34 -8.44
C GLU A 133 7.64 -17.98 -8.57
N LYS A 134 6.75 -17.75 -7.59
CA LYS A 134 5.36 -18.22 -7.66
C LYS A 134 4.59 -17.55 -8.80
N LEU A 135 4.79 -16.24 -9.03
CA LEU A 135 4.20 -15.52 -10.16
C LEU A 135 4.72 -16.04 -11.51
N GLU A 136 6.01 -16.36 -11.61
CA GLU A 136 6.61 -16.91 -12.83
C GLU A 136 6.11 -18.33 -13.10
N LYS A 137 5.98 -19.16 -12.06
CA LYS A 137 5.48 -20.53 -12.17
C LYS A 137 4.00 -20.60 -12.48
N CYS A 138 3.17 -19.80 -11.80
CA CYS A 138 1.72 -19.93 -11.85
C CYS A 138 1.03 -18.86 -12.71
N GLY A 139 1.71 -17.77 -13.04
CA GLY A 139 1.11 -16.61 -13.69
C GLY A 139 0.08 -15.90 -12.80
N LEU A 140 -0.67 -15.00 -13.42
CA LEU A 140 -1.82 -14.33 -12.81
C LEU A 140 -3.01 -14.43 -13.77
N ILE A 141 -4.20 -14.65 -13.22
CA ILE A 141 -5.46 -14.58 -13.98
C ILE A 141 -6.10 -13.23 -13.68
N TYR A 142 -6.09 -12.35 -14.67
CA TYR A 142 -6.85 -11.10 -14.62
C TYR A 142 -8.19 -11.30 -15.32
N THR A 143 -9.28 -11.16 -14.58
CA THR A 143 -10.62 -11.11 -15.15
C THR A 143 -11.05 -9.66 -15.26
N ARG A 144 -11.32 -9.20 -16.49
CA ARG A 144 -11.82 -7.85 -16.74
C ARG A 144 -13.13 -7.93 -17.50
N ILE A 145 -14.16 -7.29 -16.97
CA ILE A 145 -15.45 -7.13 -17.64
C ILE A 145 -15.44 -5.76 -18.29
N LEU A 146 -15.55 -5.72 -19.61
CA LEU A 146 -15.57 -4.51 -20.40
C LEU A 146 -17.01 -4.26 -20.87
N GLY A 147 -17.57 -3.10 -20.49
CA GLY A 147 -18.89 -2.68 -20.94
C GLY A 147 -18.91 -2.29 -22.42
N GLU A 148 -20.10 -2.01 -22.93
CA GLU A 148 -20.31 -1.42 -24.25
C GLU A 148 -20.09 0.11 -24.16
N GLY A 149 -19.10 0.64 -24.88
CA GLY A 149 -18.71 2.05 -24.79
C GLY A 149 -17.85 2.38 -23.55
N ASP A 150 -17.27 3.58 -23.54
CA ASP A 150 -16.42 4.05 -22.44
C ASP A 150 -17.26 4.68 -21.32
N ASP A 151 -17.00 4.28 -20.09
CA ASP A 151 -17.58 4.83 -18.87
C ASP A 151 -16.58 5.78 -18.19
N PRO A 152 -16.77 7.11 -18.28
CA PRO A 152 -15.85 8.07 -17.66
C PRO A 152 -15.92 8.06 -16.12
N PHE A 153 -16.91 7.39 -15.52
CA PHE A 153 -17.09 7.28 -14.07
C PHE A 153 -16.49 5.99 -13.49
N SER A 154 -15.99 5.07 -14.33
CA SER A 154 -15.33 3.85 -13.89
C SER A 154 -13.81 3.98 -13.96
N PRO A 155 -13.05 3.62 -12.89
CA PRO A 155 -11.57 3.67 -12.88
C PRO A 155 -10.89 2.82 -13.96
N ILE A 156 -11.63 1.83 -14.50
CA ILE A 156 -11.21 0.95 -15.59
C ILE A 156 -12.23 1.00 -16.74
N GLY A 157 -12.95 2.11 -16.88
CA GLY A 157 -14.18 2.24 -17.66
C GLY A 157 -14.04 2.19 -19.18
N ARG A 158 -12.85 1.95 -19.74
CA ARG A 158 -12.74 1.71 -21.18
C ARG A 158 -13.56 0.49 -21.59
N GLY A 159 -14.46 0.66 -22.55
CA GLY A 159 -15.30 -0.39 -23.13
C GLY A 159 -14.53 -1.28 -24.09
N TRP A 160 -15.14 -2.41 -24.48
CA TRP A 160 -14.47 -3.37 -25.35
C TRP A 160 -14.15 -2.78 -26.73
N GLN A 161 -14.98 -1.85 -27.23
CA GLN A 161 -14.72 -1.22 -28.53
C GLN A 161 -13.47 -0.35 -28.54
N SER A 162 -13.27 0.43 -27.48
CA SER A 162 -12.08 1.26 -27.33
C SER A 162 -10.84 0.42 -26.99
N VAL A 163 -10.99 -0.64 -26.20
CA VAL A 163 -9.89 -1.55 -25.85
C VAL A 163 -9.41 -2.34 -27.07
N PHE A 164 -10.34 -2.84 -27.90
CA PHE A 164 -9.99 -3.65 -29.06
C PHE A 164 -9.99 -2.85 -30.36
N ALA A 165 -10.22 -1.53 -30.33
CA ALA A 165 -10.25 -0.65 -31.50
C ALA A 165 -11.13 -1.19 -32.65
N THR A 166 -12.33 -1.66 -32.31
CA THR A 166 -13.32 -2.18 -33.28
C THR A 166 -14.72 -2.11 -32.69
N SER A 167 -15.72 -1.88 -33.54
CA SER A 167 -17.14 -2.02 -33.18
C SER A 167 -17.72 -3.39 -33.58
N ASP A 168 -16.93 -4.24 -34.22
CA ASP A 168 -17.30 -5.62 -34.59
C ASP A 168 -16.88 -6.59 -33.50
N ARG A 169 -17.86 -7.31 -32.94
CA ARG A 169 -17.67 -8.27 -31.85
C ARG A 169 -16.83 -9.47 -32.25
N VAL A 170 -16.97 -9.97 -33.48
CA VAL A 170 -16.19 -11.12 -33.96
C VAL A 170 -14.71 -10.74 -34.07
N VAL A 171 -14.44 -9.55 -34.61
CA VAL A 171 -13.06 -9.00 -34.69
C VAL A 171 -12.47 -8.77 -33.29
N ALA A 172 -13.28 -8.32 -32.32
CA ALA A 172 -12.81 -8.16 -30.94
C ALA A 172 -12.45 -9.50 -30.28
N GLU A 173 -13.26 -10.55 -30.49
CA GLU A 173 -13.01 -11.89 -29.97
C GLU A 173 -11.72 -12.50 -30.57
N GLU A 174 -11.48 -12.33 -31.88
CA GLU A 174 -10.22 -12.72 -32.52
C GLU A 174 -9.01 -11.99 -31.91
N ARG A 175 -9.12 -10.69 -31.68
CA ARG A 175 -8.07 -9.87 -31.04
C ARG A 175 -7.81 -10.29 -29.59
N VAL A 176 -8.84 -10.69 -28.84
CA VAL A 176 -8.69 -11.26 -27.48
C VAL A 176 -7.91 -12.58 -27.51
N MET A 177 -8.19 -13.45 -28.48
CA MET A 177 -7.48 -14.73 -28.59
C MET A 177 -5.98 -14.56 -28.87
N LEU A 178 -5.58 -13.48 -29.56
CA LEU A 178 -4.16 -13.14 -29.75
C LEU A 178 -3.46 -12.76 -28.43
N LEU A 179 -4.18 -12.22 -27.44
CA LEU A 179 -3.64 -11.87 -26.12
C LEU A 179 -3.45 -13.09 -25.20
N ARG A 180 -4.09 -14.23 -25.51
CA ARG A 180 -4.02 -15.46 -24.69
C ARG A 180 -2.73 -16.27 -24.85
N LYS A 181 -1.75 -15.82 -25.65
CA LYS A 181 -0.48 -16.53 -25.88
C LYS A 181 0.55 -16.35 -24.73
N ALA A 182 0.15 -16.66 -23.50
CA ALA A 182 1.06 -16.87 -22.37
C ALA A 182 0.89 -18.31 -21.85
N PRO A 183 1.94 -18.99 -21.37
CA PRO A 183 1.92 -20.42 -21.10
C PRO A 183 0.83 -20.78 -20.08
N SER A 184 -0.07 -21.68 -20.47
CA SER A 184 -1.13 -22.19 -19.62
C SER A 184 -0.54 -23.02 -18.49
N CYS A 185 -0.64 -22.55 -17.26
CA CYS A 185 -0.44 -23.40 -16.10
C CYS A 185 -1.73 -24.23 -15.92
N ASN A 186 -1.64 -25.56 -16.09
CA ASN A 186 -2.72 -26.49 -15.75
C ASN A 186 -2.94 -26.40 -14.22
N VAL A 187 -3.97 -25.67 -13.81
CA VAL A 187 -4.48 -25.73 -12.43
C VAL A 187 -5.42 -26.95 -12.37
N PRO A 188 -5.18 -27.94 -11.49
CA PRO A 188 -6.09 -29.06 -11.35
C PRO A 188 -7.45 -28.58 -10.85
N ASP A 189 -8.53 -29.16 -11.40
CA ASP A 189 -9.90 -28.83 -11.05
C ASP A 189 -10.13 -28.94 -9.53
N ARG A 190 -10.89 -27.98 -8.97
CA ARG A 190 -11.33 -28.02 -7.57
C ARG A 190 -12.10 -29.31 -7.32
N GLU A 191 -11.55 -30.17 -6.47
CA GLU A 191 -12.32 -31.30 -5.92
C GLU A 191 -13.55 -30.77 -5.21
N THR A 192 -14.73 -31.11 -5.75
CA THR A 192 -16.00 -30.95 -5.07
C THR A 192 -16.03 -31.93 -3.90
N HIS A 193 -15.82 -31.45 -2.69
CA HIS A 193 -16.22 -32.19 -1.48
C HIS A 193 -17.74 -32.32 -1.48
N THR A 194 -18.23 -33.45 -1.98
CA THR A 194 -19.58 -33.92 -1.69
C THR A 194 -19.54 -34.56 -0.31
N GLY A 195 -20.14 -33.88 0.66
CA GLY A 195 -20.46 -34.50 1.94
C GLY A 195 -21.46 -35.64 1.72
N SER A 196 -21.24 -36.75 2.41
CA SER A 196 -22.29 -37.74 2.67
C SER A 196 -22.10 -38.34 4.05
N SER A 197 -23.12 -38.03 4.87
CA SER A 197 -23.70 -38.74 6.03
C SER A 197 -22.79 -39.32 7.10
#